data_AF-A0A7C4M573-F1
#
_entry.id   AF-A0A7C4M573-F1
#
_cell.length_a   1.000
_cell.length_b   1.000
_cell.length_c   1.000
_cell.angle_alpha   90.00
_cell.angle_beta   90.00
_cell.angle_gamma   90.00
#
_symmetry.space_group_name_H-M   'P 1'
#
loop_
_entity.id
_entity.type
_entity.pdbx_description
1 polymer ?
#
loop_
_entity_poly.entity_id
_entity_poly.type
_entity_poly.pdbx_seq_one_letter_code
_entity_poly.pdbx_strand_id
1 'polypeptide(L)'
;MEKALRIRIIGVVQGVGYRPFIYRLATKLSLRGYVINRGGAEVEIFVEGDESRLREFRERLFREKPPPAYYEEVLVEESRSVGYRDFKILKSSYDKDLRSIIPPDIAICEDCVREIRDKNSRFHNYFWNSCAWCGPRFSMIIRTPYDRENTSMRKYVLCEYCSRDYNDPENIRRFHAQGISCPICGPRTYIYASSGERLDIKERDIIDFISKKILEGSIVAIKGVGGYHIACLASRDDIVLELRRRKKRPYKPFALMVKDLETAERITYLTDEARKLLVSPERPILILPKRENSGVSEYVAPGLSTLGVMLPYTGFQILLLDRIPDGYLIMTSGNIHGRPMCTDLGCVLNELRGLVDYVVEHDRDIIHRVDDSVIRFTDNQPVFLRRSRGYAPRWIRVSFHVGEFVAVGAELQVAGAVSFENKILPTQFIGDLDDPGNIEDLEKELMWFINTYNIKPRAVAVDKHPYYHSREVAKKLAERFNAPIYEVQHHHAHINALMVEERYELGEESL
;
A
#
# COMPACT_ATOMS: atom_id res chain seq x y z
N MET A 1 -35.25 -20.39 21.48
CA MET A 1 -34.04 -20.49 22.32
C MET A 1 -33.03 -19.52 21.79
N GLU A 2 -32.40 -18.76 22.68
CA GLU A 2 -31.33 -17.84 22.28
C GLU A 2 -30.10 -18.65 21.85
N LYS A 3 -29.61 -18.40 20.63
CA LYS A 3 -28.40 -19.04 20.09
C LYS A 3 -27.28 -18.01 20.08
N ALA A 4 -26.03 -18.47 20.06
CA ALA A 4 -24.87 -17.63 19.84
C ALA A 4 -23.97 -18.21 18.76
N LEU A 5 -23.29 -17.33 18.04
CA LEU A 5 -22.27 -17.68 17.06
C LEU A 5 -20.97 -16.97 17.40
N ARG A 6 -19.87 -17.72 17.32
CA ARG A 6 -18.52 -17.16 17.28
C ARG A 6 -18.04 -17.24 15.85
N ILE A 7 -17.75 -16.09 15.26
CA ILE A 7 -17.31 -15.97 13.87
C ILE A 7 -15.90 -15.39 13.87
N ARG A 8 -14.95 -16.08 13.24
CA ARG A 8 -13.58 -15.58 13.01
C ARG A 8 -13.35 -15.41 11.52
N ILE A 9 -12.85 -14.24 11.14
CA ILE A 9 -12.70 -13.85 9.73
C ILE A 9 -11.24 -13.56 9.42
N ILE A 10 -10.75 -14.28 8.42
CA ILE A 10 -9.40 -14.17 7.88
C ILE A 10 -9.49 -13.49 6.52
N GLY A 11 -8.65 -12.49 6.30
CA GLY A 11 -8.58 -11.73 5.06
C GLY A 11 -8.21 -10.27 5.31
N VAL A 12 -8.58 -9.38 4.40
CA VAL A 12 -8.39 -7.94 4.60
C VAL A 12 -9.58 -7.43 5.42
N VAL A 13 -9.48 -7.52 6.75
CA VAL A 13 -10.58 -7.18 7.68
C VAL A 13 -10.19 -6.21 8.78
N GLN A 14 -8.90 -5.92 8.95
CA GLN A 14 -8.44 -4.85 9.82
C GLN A 14 -8.10 -3.60 9.02
N GLY A 15 -8.32 -2.42 9.62
CA GLY A 15 -8.06 -1.13 8.96
C GLY A 15 -8.99 -0.76 7.80
N VAL A 16 -10.05 -1.54 7.55
CA VAL A 16 -10.98 -1.32 6.41
C VAL A 16 -12.40 -0.91 6.83
N GLY A 17 -12.56 -0.43 8.06
CA GLY A 17 -13.87 -0.05 8.61
C GLY A 17 -14.76 -1.24 9.00
N TYR A 18 -14.14 -2.40 9.25
CA TYR A 18 -14.87 -3.64 9.49
C TYR A 18 -15.56 -3.71 10.85
N ARG A 19 -14.85 -3.41 11.96
CA ARG A 19 -15.46 -3.31 13.31
C ARG A 19 -16.70 -2.38 13.35
N PRO A 20 -16.64 -1.15 12.78
CA PRO A 20 -17.81 -0.29 12.56
C PRO A 20 -18.98 -0.95 11.85
N PHE A 21 -18.69 -1.64 10.74
CA PHE A 21 -19.70 -2.32 9.95
C PHE A 21 -20.40 -3.40 10.77
N ILE A 22 -19.63 -4.24 11.48
CA ILE A 22 -20.19 -5.29 12.34
C ILE A 22 -21.06 -4.69 13.44
N TYR A 23 -20.57 -3.65 14.12
CA TYR A 23 -21.33 -2.95 15.15
C TYR A 23 -22.69 -2.47 14.63
N ARG A 24 -22.70 -1.71 13.51
CA ARG A 24 -23.94 -1.20 12.93
C ARG A 24 -24.88 -2.32 12.50
N LEU A 25 -24.34 -3.37 11.87
CA LEU A 25 -25.13 -4.50 11.40
C LEU A 25 -25.80 -5.24 12.57
N ALA A 26 -25.04 -5.55 13.62
CA ALA A 26 -25.55 -6.22 14.81
C ALA A 26 -26.60 -5.36 15.53
N THR A 27 -26.33 -4.06 15.73
CA THR A 27 -27.26 -3.13 16.38
C THR A 27 -28.56 -2.98 15.58
N LYS A 28 -28.49 -2.84 14.25
CA LYS A 28 -29.67 -2.75 13.38
C LYS A 28 -30.55 -4.00 13.44
N LEU A 29 -29.95 -5.16 13.67
CA LEU A 29 -30.65 -6.43 13.85
C LEU A 29 -31.05 -6.72 15.31
N SER A 30 -30.78 -5.78 16.23
CA SER A 30 -31.00 -5.97 17.67
C SER A 30 -30.34 -7.25 18.20
N LEU A 31 -29.14 -7.56 17.70
CA LEU A 31 -28.26 -8.62 18.18
C LEU A 31 -27.31 -8.08 19.26
N ARG A 32 -26.84 -8.96 20.14
CA ARG A 32 -25.99 -8.62 21.28
C ARG A 32 -24.66 -9.36 21.19
N GLY A 33 -23.62 -8.86 21.84
CA GLY A 33 -22.28 -9.46 21.81
C GLY A 33 -21.17 -8.46 21.52
N TYR A 34 -20.18 -8.85 20.71
CA TYR A 34 -19.03 -7.99 20.43
C TYR A 34 -18.33 -8.25 19.10
N VAL A 35 -17.48 -7.27 18.73
CA VAL A 35 -16.44 -7.42 17.71
C VAL A 35 -15.09 -6.95 18.25
N ILE A 36 -14.02 -7.68 17.92
CA ILE A 36 -12.65 -7.42 18.40
C ILE A 36 -11.62 -7.69 17.29
N ASN A 37 -10.62 -6.81 17.20
CA ASN A 37 -9.42 -7.08 16.40
C ASN A 37 -8.44 -7.96 17.22
N ARG A 38 -7.85 -8.95 16.58
CA ARG A 38 -6.86 -9.86 17.17
C ARG A 38 -5.46 -9.60 16.60
N GLY A 39 -4.44 -10.14 17.26
CA GLY A 39 -3.02 -9.88 17.01
C GLY A 39 -2.51 -10.44 15.70
N GLY A 40 -3.16 -11.45 15.13
CA GLY A 40 -2.80 -12.03 13.84
C GLY A 40 -3.45 -11.32 12.64
N ALA A 41 -4.02 -10.13 12.85
CA ALA A 41 -4.76 -9.31 11.89
C ALA A 41 -6.17 -9.84 11.52
N GLU A 42 -6.67 -10.85 12.24
CA GLU A 42 -8.01 -11.41 12.10
C GLU A 42 -9.05 -10.60 12.91
N VAL A 43 -10.33 -10.79 12.58
CA VAL A 43 -11.43 -10.22 13.37
C VAL A 43 -12.27 -11.34 13.94
N GLU A 44 -12.55 -11.24 15.23
CA GLU A 44 -13.50 -12.11 15.91
C GLU A 44 -14.79 -11.34 16.21
N ILE A 45 -15.90 -12.02 16.00
CA ILE A 45 -17.26 -11.56 16.25
C ILE A 45 -17.94 -12.60 17.12
N PHE A 46 -18.56 -12.15 18.20
CA PHE A 46 -19.50 -12.95 18.96
C PHE A 46 -20.86 -12.29 18.86
N VAL A 47 -21.87 -13.01 18.36
CA VAL A 47 -23.24 -12.52 18.24
C VAL A 47 -24.21 -13.50 18.86
N GLU A 48 -25.17 -13.01 19.63
CA GLU A 48 -26.24 -13.80 20.21
C GLU A 48 -27.62 -13.15 20.02
N GLY A 49 -28.63 -14.00 19.89
CA GLY A 49 -30.01 -13.60 19.65
C GLY A 49 -30.86 -14.72 19.04
N ASP A 50 -31.99 -14.32 18.47
CA ASP A 50 -32.90 -15.26 17.81
C ASP A 50 -32.30 -15.81 16.50
N GLU A 51 -32.60 -17.06 16.21
CA GLU A 51 -32.06 -17.78 15.05
C GLU A 51 -32.37 -17.10 13.70
N SER A 52 -33.54 -16.47 13.55
CA SER A 52 -33.89 -15.70 12.36
C SER A 52 -32.94 -14.50 12.15
N ARG A 53 -32.65 -13.75 13.22
CA ARG A 53 -31.76 -12.59 13.19
C ARG A 53 -30.30 -12.99 12.97
N LEU A 54 -29.86 -14.11 13.54
CA LEU A 54 -28.52 -14.64 13.30
C LEU A 54 -28.33 -15.10 11.85
N ARG A 55 -29.36 -15.70 11.24
CA ARG A 55 -29.36 -16.03 9.80
C ARG A 55 -29.27 -14.76 8.95
N GLU A 56 -30.10 -13.75 9.23
CA GLU A 56 -30.06 -12.47 8.52
C GLU A 56 -28.69 -11.77 8.68
N PHE A 57 -28.11 -11.79 9.88
CA PHE A 57 -26.79 -11.24 10.14
C PHE A 57 -25.73 -11.91 9.25
N ARG A 58 -25.73 -13.24 9.16
CA ARG A 58 -24.80 -13.99 8.30
C ARG A 58 -24.97 -13.62 6.84
N GLU A 59 -26.18 -13.54 6.32
CA GLU A 59 -26.43 -13.18 4.92
C GLU A 59 -25.92 -11.76 4.61
N ARG A 60 -26.24 -10.80 5.49
CA ARG A 60 -25.84 -9.40 5.33
C ARG A 60 -24.36 -9.17 5.54
N LEU A 61 -23.70 -9.99 6.37
CA LEU A 61 -22.25 -9.98 6.58
C LEU A 61 -21.50 -10.06 5.24
N PHE A 62 -21.89 -10.98 4.35
CA PHE A 62 -21.23 -11.16 3.05
C PHE A 62 -21.63 -10.10 2.03
N ARG A 63 -22.91 -9.69 2.04
CA ARG A 63 -23.46 -8.77 1.04
C ARG A 63 -23.08 -7.31 1.26
N GLU A 64 -23.03 -6.86 2.52
CA GLU A 64 -22.95 -5.44 2.90
C GLU A 64 -21.57 -5.04 3.44
N LYS A 65 -20.56 -5.92 3.33
CA LYS A 65 -19.20 -5.67 3.82
C LYS A 65 -18.61 -4.38 3.21
N PRO A 66 -17.74 -3.66 3.95
CA PRO A 66 -17.05 -2.48 3.42
C PRO A 66 -16.33 -2.78 2.10
N PRO A 67 -16.27 -1.81 1.16
CA PRO A 67 -15.67 -2.05 -0.16
C PRO A 67 -14.23 -2.63 -0.13
N PRO A 68 -13.30 -2.16 0.73
CA PRO A 68 -11.95 -2.71 0.78
C PRO A 68 -11.84 -3.99 1.62
N ALA A 69 -12.94 -4.46 2.24
CA ALA A 69 -12.91 -5.69 3.00
C ALA A 69 -12.90 -6.89 2.06
N TYR A 70 -12.01 -7.85 2.32
CA TYR A 70 -11.92 -9.09 1.56
C TYR A 70 -11.90 -10.27 2.54
N TYR A 71 -12.76 -11.25 2.31
CA TYR A 71 -12.76 -12.49 3.09
C TYR A 71 -12.02 -13.55 2.31
N GLU A 72 -11.03 -14.14 2.94
CA GLU A 72 -10.41 -15.36 2.45
C GLU A 72 -11.04 -16.59 3.08
N GLU A 73 -11.31 -16.52 4.38
CA GLU A 73 -11.90 -17.61 5.14
C GLU A 73 -12.78 -17.04 6.27
N VAL A 74 -13.91 -17.72 6.50
CA VAL A 74 -14.88 -17.37 7.53
C VAL A 74 -15.17 -18.63 8.33
N LEU A 75 -14.67 -18.67 9.56
CA LEU A 75 -14.88 -19.76 10.50
C LEU A 75 -16.10 -19.41 11.36
N VAL A 76 -17.10 -20.28 11.38
CA VAL A 76 -18.34 -20.08 12.16
C VAL A 76 -18.51 -21.26 13.10
N GLU A 77 -18.54 -20.97 14.40
CA GLU A 77 -18.74 -21.94 15.47
C GLU A 77 -20.05 -21.60 16.20
N GLU A 78 -20.90 -22.60 16.44
CA GLU A 78 -22.02 -22.43 17.36
C GLU A 78 -21.49 -22.30 18.80
N SER A 79 -22.09 -21.39 19.56
CA SER A 79 -21.71 -21.16 20.95
C SER A 79 -22.94 -21.05 21.85
N ARG A 80 -22.70 -21.17 23.15
CA ARG A 80 -23.73 -20.95 24.17
C ARG A 80 -23.91 -19.44 24.36
N SER A 81 -25.16 -19.01 24.51
CA SER A 81 -25.45 -17.63 24.89
C SER A 81 -24.83 -17.30 26.24
N VAL A 82 -24.23 -16.11 26.32
CA VAL A 82 -23.53 -15.59 27.50
C VAL A 82 -24.40 -14.54 28.22
N GLY A 83 -25.32 -13.88 27.50
CA GLY A 83 -26.25 -12.90 28.07
C GLY A 83 -25.71 -11.46 28.10
N TYR A 84 -24.94 -11.07 27.09
CA TYR A 84 -24.65 -9.67 26.77
C TYR A 84 -25.95 -8.87 26.66
N ARG A 85 -25.91 -7.62 27.11
CA ARG A 85 -27.06 -6.71 27.08
C ARG A 85 -27.16 -5.92 25.78
N ASP A 86 -26.01 -5.66 25.17
CA ASP A 86 -25.79 -4.82 24.01
C ASP A 86 -24.68 -5.38 23.13
N PHE A 87 -24.47 -4.78 21.96
CA PHE A 87 -23.35 -5.10 21.08
C PHE A 87 -22.24 -4.06 21.24
N LYS A 88 -20.97 -4.49 21.39
CA LYS A 88 -19.84 -3.58 21.63
C LYS A 88 -18.67 -3.81 20.68
N ILE A 89 -17.96 -2.73 20.35
CA ILE A 89 -16.60 -2.81 19.81
C ILE A 89 -15.65 -2.89 21.00
N LEU A 90 -14.96 -4.02 21.18
CA LEU A 90 -14.00 -4.19 22.27
C LEU A 90 -12.62 -3.65 21.88
N LYS A 91 -11.80 -3.36 22.90
CA LYS A 91 -10.37 -3.07 22.72
C LYS A 91 -9.70 -4.30 22.12
N SER A 92 -8.79 -4.08 21.17
CA SER A 92 -8.09 -5.14 20.47
C SER A 92 -7.26 -6.02 21.41
N SER A 93 -7.17 -7.30 21.11
CA SER A 93 -6.28 -8.25 21.79
C SER A 93 -4.99 -8.45 20.99
N TYR A 94 -3.89 -8.69 21.69
CA TYR A 94 -2.59 -9.01 21.09
C TYR A 94 -2.41 -10.52 20.84
N ASP A 95 -3.38 -11.36 21.23
CA ASP A 95 -3.36 -12.80 20.99
C ASP A 95 -3.34 -13.08 19.47
N LYS A 96 -2.48 -13.99 19.05
CA LYS A 96 -2.29 -14.38 17.63
C LYS A 96 -2.80 -15.79 17.42
N ASP A 97 -4.12 -15.94 17.38
CA ASP A 97 -4.75 -17.26 17.25
C ASP A 97 -4.76 -17.71 15.78
N LEU A 98 -5.03 -16.79 14.85
CA LEU A 98 -5.07 -17.06 13.41
C LEU A 98 -4.24 -16.03 12.65
N ARG A 99 -3.67 -16.41 11.51
CA ARG A 99 -2.93 -15.50 10.63
C ARG A 99 -3.89 -14.93 9.57
N SER A 100 -3.96 -13.61 9.46
CA SER A 100 -4.84 -12.86 8.56
C SER A 100 -4.08 -11.78 7.78
N ILE A 101 -4.68 -11.24 6.72
CA ILE A 101 -3.98 -10.39 5.75
C ILE A 101 -3.82 -8.98 6.31
N ILE A 102 -2.58 -8.49 6.29
CA ILE A 102 -2.29 -7.08 6.55
C ILE A 102 -2.76 -6.26 5.34
N PRO A 103 -3.60 -5.22 5.54
CA PRO A 103 -4.17 -4.46 4.45
C PRO A 103 -3.09 -3.72 3.63
N PRO A 104 -3.13 -3.78 2.29
CA PRO A 104 -2.25 -2.98 1.45
C PRO A 104 -2.65 -1.49 1.50
N ASP A 105 -1.73 -0.61 1.10
CA ASP A 105 -2.04 0.81 0.88
C ASP A 105 -2.99 0.98 -0.30
N ILE A 106 -4.05 1.76 -0.14
CA ILE A 106 -5.04 2.01 -1.19
C ILE A 106 -5.27 3.52 -1.39
N ALA A 107 -5.61 3.89 -2.61
CA ALA A 107 -5.82 5.27 -3.01
C ALA A 107 -6.99 5.93 -2.30
N ILE A 108 -6.95 7.26 -2.20
CA ILE A 108 -8.05 8.09 -1.73
C ILE A 108 -9.36 7.75 -2.49
N CYS A 109 -10.44 7.49 -1.74
CA CYS A 109 -11.75 7.18 -2.35
C CYS A 109 -12.46 8.43 -2.85
N GLU A 110 -13.40 8.26 -3.78
CA GLU A 110 -14.14 9.37 -4.42
C GLU A 110 -14.86 10.28 -3.42
N ASP A 111 -15.41 9.74 -2.32
CA ASP A 111 -16.00 10.55 -1.26
C ASP A 111 -14.98 11.51 -0.62
N CYS A 112 -13.79 11.00 -0.32
CA CYS A 112 -12.71 11.83 0.23
C CYS A 112 -12.20 12.84 -0.80
N VAL A 113 -12.20 12.49 -2.10
CA VAL A 113 -11.89 13.43 -3.18
C VAL A 113 -12.92 14.56 -3.26
N ARG A 114 -14.22 14.25 -3.15
CA ARG A 114 -15.28 15.26 -3.09
C ARG A 114 -15.08 16.20 -1.92
N GLU A 115 -14.77 15.68 -0.74
CA GLU A 115 -14.58 16.48 0.47
C GLU A 115 -13.36 17.41 0.39
N ILE A 116 -12.24 17.00 -0.21
CA ILE A 116 -11.10 17.91 -0.34
C ILE A 116 -11.36 19.03 -1.34
N ARG A 117 -12.24 18.80 -2.32
CA ARG A 117 -12.63 19.79 -3.34
C ARG A 117 -13.80 20.69 -2.90
N ASP A 118 -14.63 20.23 -1.98
CA ASP A 118 -15.77 20.99 -1.47
C ASP A 118 -15.34 22.08 -0.48
N LYS A 119 -15.61 23.34 -0.82
CA LYS A 119 -15.29 24.52 0.00
C LYS A 119 -16.01 24.54 1.36
N ASN A 120 -17.15 23.86 1.47
CA ASN A 120 -17.92 23.79 2.71
C ASN A 120 -17.47 22.62 3.61
N SER A 121 -16.63 21.73 3.09
CA SER A 121 -16.11 20.61 3.86
C SER A 121 -15.00 21.07 4.80
N ARG A 122 -14.98 20.54 6.02
CA ARG A 122 -13.86 20.71 6.96
C ARG A 122 -12.53 20.13 6.45
N PHE A 123 -12.60 19.31 5.41
CA PHE A 123 -11.44 18.71 4.75
C PHE A 123 -11.03 19.46 3.48
N HIS A 124 -11.65 20.60 3.16
CA HIS A 124 -11.30 21.38 1.98
C HIS A 124 -9.79 21.66 1.95
N ASN A 125 -9.15 21.35 0.82
CA ASN A 125 -7.70 21.45 0.61
C ASN A 125 -6.84 20.68 1.63
N TYR A 126 -7.39 19.67 2.32
CA TYR A 126 -6.61 18.82 3.21
C TYR A 126 -5.95 17.67 2.43
N PHE A 127 -4.63 17.77 2.22
CA PHE A 127 -3.86 16.91 1.32
C PHE A 127 -3.87 15.41 1.69
N TRP A 128 -4.00 15.14 2.99
CA TRP A 128 -3.84 13.79 3.56
C TRP A 128 -5.17 13.22 4.07
N ASN A 129 -6.30 13.71 3.56
CA ASN A 129 -7.64 13.20 3.92
C ASN A 129 -7.75 11.70 3.60
N SER A 130 -8.26 10.94 4.55
CA SER A 130 -8.60 9.53 4.38
C SER A 130 -9.76 9.14 5.27
N CYS A 131 -10.39 8.01 4.96
CA CYS A 131 -11.44 7.41 5.77
C CYS A 131 -11.12 5.93 6.02
N ALA A 132 -12.04 5.21 6.67
CA ALA A 132 -11.86 3.78 6.91
C ALA A 132 -11.70 2.95 5.62
N TRP A 133 -12.15 3.47 4.47
CA TRP A 133 -12.13 2.77 3.19
C TRP A 133 -10.96 3.14 2.27
N CYS A 134 -10.08 4.07 2.65
CA CYS A 134 -9.00 4.53 1.77
C CYS A 134 -7.76 5.01 2.53
N GLY A 135 -6.68 5.27 1.80
CA GLY A 135 -5.44 5.84 2.34
C GLY A 135 -4.41 4.80 2.77
N PRO A 136 -3.33 5.26 3.45
CA PRO A 136 -2.22 4.40 3.85
C PRO A 136 -2.66 3.33 4.83
N ARG A 137 -2.01 2.17 4.78
CA ARG A 137 -2.21 1.00 5.62
C ARG A 137 -0.86 0.38 5.92
N PHE A 138 -0.35 -0.46 5.02
CA PHE A 138 0.94 -1.12 5.16
C PHE A 138 2.08 -0.11 5.33
N SER A 139 2.10 1.00 4.59
CA SER A 139 3.19 1.96 4.72
C SER A 139 3.26 2.68 6.08
N MET A 140 2.20 2.59 6.91
CA MET A 140 2.14 3.28 8.20
C MET A 140 1.93 2.37 9.42
N ILE A 141 1.72 1.07 9.22
CA ILE A 141 1.57 0.13 10.34
C ILE A 141 2.92 -0.13 11.00
N ILE A 142 2.97 -0.09 12.32
CA ILE A 142 4.18 -0.42 13.10
C ILE A 142 4.11 -1.88 13.55
N ARG A 143 2.93 -2.30 14.02
CA ARG A 143 2.64 -3.68 14.44
C ARG A 143 1.14 -3.96 14.42
N THR A 144 0.75 -5.22 14.47
CA THR A 144 -0.65 -5.64 14.67
C THR A 144 -1.00 -5.71 16.17
N PRO A 145 -2.28 -5.60 16.56
CA PRO A 145 -3.46 -5.30 15.73
C PRO A 145 -3.47 -3.87 15.15
N TYR A 146 -4.21 -3.67 14.06
CA TYR A 146 -4.34 -2.37 13.40
C TYR A 146 -5.22 -1.42 14.23
N ASP A 147 -4.56 -0.62 15.05
CA ASP A 147 -5.13 0.50 15.81
C ASP A 147 -4.20 1.70 15.73
N ARG A 148 -4.75 2.90 15.96
CA ARG A 148 -4.05 4.17 15.76
C ARG A 148 -2.71 4.22 16.50
N GLU A 149 -2.65 3.71 17.74
CA GLU A 149 -1.44 3.64 18.57
C GLU A 149 -0.32 2.75 17.99
N ASN A 150 -0.69 1.79 17.13
CA ASN A 150 0.22 0.88 16.46
C ASN A 150 0.52 1.33 15.01
N THR A 151 0.27 2.59 14.68
CA THR A 151 0.59 3.18 13.36
C THR A 151 1.41 4.47 13.53
N SER A 152 1.96 5.00 12.43
CA SER A 152 2.58 6.34 12.45
C SER A 152 1.58 7.48 12.74
N MET A 153 0.26 7.19 12.80
CA MET A 153 -0.76 8.14 13.22
C MET A 153 -0.80 8.36 14.74
N ARG A 154 -0.09 7.55 15.54
CA ARG A 154 -0.08 7.61 17.02
C ARG A 154 0.34 8.97 17.60
N LYS A 155 1.15 9.75 16.90
CA LYS A 155 1.64 11.06 17.35
C LYS A 155 0.63 12.20 17.14
N TYR A 156 -0.45 11.94 16.42
CA TYR A 156 -1.49 12.92 16.10
C TYR A 156 -2.70 12.71 17.00
N VAL A 157 -2.83 13.50 18.06
CA VAL A 157 -3.97 13.45 18.98
C VAL A 157 -5.22 13.99 18.28
N LEU A 158 -6.34 13.26 18.31
CA LEU A 158 -7.57 13.68 17.64
C LEU A 158 -8.09 14.99 18.23
N CYS A 159 -8.42 15.97 17.37
CA CYS A 159 -9.18 17.15 17.79
C CYS A 159 -10.64 16.78 18.07
N GLU A 160 -11.40 17.70 18.66
CA GLU A 160 -12.82 17.48 19.02
C GLU A 160 -13.67 16.98 17.83
N TYR A 161 -13.52 17.59 16.65
CA TYR A 161 -14.27 17.20 15.45
C TYR A 161 -13.93 15.78 14.97
N CYS A 162 -12.65 15.43 14.93
CA CYS A 162 -12.23 14.08 14.54
C CYS A 162 -12.58 13.05 15.62
N SER A 163 -12.56 13.43 16.89
CA SER A 163 -13.03 12.58 17.98
C SER A 163 -14.54 12.30 17.86
N ARG A 164 -15.34 13.31 17.51
CA ARG A 164 -16.77 13.14 17.24
C ARG A 164 -17.01 12.16 16.11
N ASP A 165 -16.37 12.36 14.96
CA ASP A 165 -16.49 11.44 13.81
C ASP A 165 -15.99 10.01 14.12
N TYR A 166 -14.95 9.88 14.95
CA TYR A 166 -14.40 8.58 15.34
C TYR A 166 -15.37 7.80 16.24
N ASN A 167 -16.13 8.50 17.08
CA ASN A 167 -17.04 7.90 18.05
C ASN A 167 -18.51 7.84 17.59
N ASP A 168 -18.86 8.47 16.47
CA ASP A 168 -20.23 8.52 15.92
C ASP A 168 -20.55 7.26 15.10
N PRO A 169 -21.43 6.35 15.56
CA PRO A 169 -21.79 5.14 14.82
C PRO A 169 -22.49 5.41 13.48
N GLU A 170 -23.17 6.55 13.34
CA GLU A 170 -23.87 6.95 12.11
C GLU A 170 -22.88 7.44 11.04
N ASN A 171 -21.65 7.81 11.43
CA ASN A 171 -20.60 8.15 10.49
C ASN A 171 -20.00 6.90 9.84
N ILE A 172 -20.66 6.42 8.78
CA ILE A 172 -20.35 5.15 8.11
C ILE A 172 -18.86 4.99 7.76
N ARG A 173 -18.20 6.08 7.35
CA ARG A 173 -16.82 6.06 6.84
C ARG A 173 -15.76 6.39 7.88
N ARG A 174 -16.12 7.05 8.99
CA ARG A 174 -15.15 7.57 9.97
C ARG A 174 -15.33 7.03 11.40
N PHE A 175 -16.44 6.37 11.71
CA PHE A 175 -16.57 5.59 12.94
C PHE A 175 -15.40 4.61 13.07
N HIS A 176 -14.61 4.70 14.14
CA HIS A 176 -13.36 3.96 14.37
C HIS A 176 -12.35 3.96 13.19
N ALA A 177 -12.32 5.00 12.35
CA ALA A 177 -11.30 5.12 11.31
C ALA A 177 -9.95 5.48 11.92
N GLN A 178 -9.05 4.50 12.06
CA GLN A 178 -7.75 4.68 12.74
C GLN A 178 -6.87 5.76 12.10
N GLY A 179 -6.98 5.92 10.78
CA GLY A 179 -6.25 6.93 10.00
C GLY A 179 -6.93 8.31 9.92
N ILE A 180 -8.06 8.53 10.61
CA ILE A 180 -8.75 9.82 10.55
C ILE A 180 -7.84 10.96 11.02
N SER A 181 -7.87 12.05 10.26
CA SER A 181 -7.19 13.30 10.58
C SER A 181 -7.81 14.46 9.81
N CYS A 182 -7.46 15.69 10.16
CA CYS A 182 -7.93 16.90 9.48
C CYS A 182 -6.88 18.03 9.57
N PRO A 183 -7.11 19.21 8.98
CA PRO A 183 -6.20 20.34 9.08
C PRO A 183 -5.90 20.87 10.49
N ILE A 184 -6.56 20.37 11.54
CA ILE A 184 -6.30 20.77 12.93
C ILE A 184 -5.30 19.80 13.57
N CYS A 185 -5.61 18.50 13.53
CA CYS A 185 -4.87 17.48 14.27
C CYS A 185 -3.99 16.55 13.41
N GLY A 186 -4.05 16.66 12.09
CA GLY A 186 -3.39 15.74 11.19
C GLY A 186 -1.96 16.11 10.81
N PRO A 187 -1.36 15.29 9.93
CA PRO A 187 -0.06 15.60 9.34
C PRO A 187 -0.02 16.98 8.69
N ARG A 188 1.13 17.65 8.87
CA ARG A 188 1.44 18.96 8.31
C ARG A 188 2.39 18.84 7.14
N THR A 189 2.26 19.78 6.21
CA THR A 189 3.04 19.82 4.97
C THR A 189 3.92 21.06 4.94
N TYR A 190 5.15 20.89 4.50
CA TYR A 190 6.19 21.91 4.48
C TYR A 190 6.94 21.90 3.16
N ILE A 191 7.49 23.05 2.78
CA ILE A 191 8.38 23.19 1.62
C ILE A 191 9.80 23.44 2.09
N TYR A 192 10.73 22.71 1.51
CA TYR A 192 12.17 22.93 1.67
C TYR A 192 12.79 23.26 0.32
N ALA A 193 13.78 24.13 0.31
CA ALA A 193 14.69 24.28 -0.81
C ALA A 193 15.70 23.12 -0.83
N SER A 194 16.35 22.90 -1.97
CA SER A 194 17.42 21.89 -2.14
C SER A 194 18.60 22.07 -1.18
N SER A 195 18.80 23.27 -0.64
CA SER A 195 19.79 23.57 0.40
C SER A 195 19.46 22.89 1.75
N GLY A 196 18.19 22.56 1.99
CA GLY A 196 17.66 22.13 3.28
C GLY A 196 16.99 23.25 4.07
N GLU A 197 16.95 24.48 3.55
CA GLU A 197 16.22 25.59 4.16
C GLU A 197 14.71 25.37 4.05
N ARG A 198 14.00 25.48 5.18
CA ARG A 198 12.54 25.46 5.20
C ARG A 198 12.01 26.81 4.75
N LEU A 199 11.19 26.82 3.69
CA LEU A 199 10.56 28.03 3.19
C LEU A 199 9.30 28.37 4.01
N ASP A 200 9.08 29.65 4.28
CA ASP A 200 7.89 30.14 4.98
C ASP A 200 6.68 30.25 4.03
N ILE A 201 6.20 29.09 3.56
CA ILE A 201 4.99 28.97 2.75
C ILE A 201 3.87 28.42 3.64
N LYS A 202 2.75 29.15 3.70
CA LYS A 202 1.57 28.67 4.42
C LYS A 202 1.02 27.42 3.74
N GLU A 203 0.59 26.44 4.53
CA GLU A 203 0.13 25.14 4.03
C GLU A 203 -0.96 25.25 2.94
N ARG A 204 -1.88 26.20 3.06
CA ARG A 204 -2.94 26.47 2.07
C ARG A 204 -2.42 26.97 0.71
N ASP A 205 -1.23 27.56 0.67
CA ASP A 205 -0.63 28.18 -0.51
C ASP A 205 0.38 27.22 -1.19
N ILE A 206 0.64 26.03 -0.61
CA ILE A 206 1.64 25.06 -1.09
C ILE A 206 1.34 24.56 -2.50
N ILE A 207 0.08 24.22 -2.80
CA ILE A 207 -0.30 23.69 -4.11
C ILE A 207 -0.05 24.74 -5.21
N ASP A 208 -0.44 25.98 -4.96
CA ASP A 208 -0.25 27.08 -5.92
C ASP A 208 1.25 27.42 -6.08
N PHE A 209 2.02 27.41 -4.98
CA PHE A 209 3.48 27.59 -5.04
C PHE A 209 4.17 26.49 -5.86
N ILE A 210 3.93 25.21 -5.53
CA ILE A 210 4.62 24.08 -6.18
C ILE A 210 4.19 23.91 -7.63
N SER A 211 2.90 24.06 -7.94
CA SER A 211 2.43 24.02 -9.32
C SER A 211 3.09 25.11 -10.16
N LYS A 212 3.18 26.35 -9.65
CA LYS A 212 3.92 27.43 -10.32
C LYS A 212 5.39 27.07 -10.54
N LYS A 213 6.08 26.52 -9.53
CA LYS A 213 7.49 26.10 -9.67
C LYS A 213 7.69 25.00 -10.70
N ILE A 214 6.81 24.00 -10.74
CA ILE A 214 6.85 22.96 -11.76
C ILE A 214 6.63 23.55 -13.15
N LEU A 215 5.67 24.49 -13.31
CA LEU A 215 5.41 25.18 -14.58
C LEU A 215 6.58 26.07 -15.03
N GLU A 216 7.32 26.66 -14.10
CA GLU A 216 8.57 27.38 -14.33
C GLU A 216 9.75 26.44 -14.69
N GLY A 217 9.56 25.13 -14.55
CA GLY A 217 10.51 24.09 -14.94
C GLY A 217 11.32 23.47 -13.81
N SER A 218 10.96 23.74 -12.56
CA SER A 218 11.60 23.11 -11.40
C SER A 218 11.29 21.62 -11.30
N ILE A 219 12.27 20.88 -10.79
CA ILE A 219 12.18 19.46 -10.44
C ILE A 219 11.95 19.36 -8.92
N VAL A 220 10.86 18.71 -8.51
CA VAL A 220 10.39 18.73 -7.11
C VAL A 220 10.35 17.32 -6.54
N ALA A 221 10.91 17.10 -5.35
CA ALA A 221 10.66 15.89 -4.57
C ALA A 221 9.33 16.03 -3.81
N ILE A 222 8.46 15.04 -3.85
CA ILE A 222 7.16 15.04 -3.16
C ILE A 222 7.05 13.79 -2.30
N LYS A 223 6.92 13.93 -0.98
CA LYS A 223 6.68 12.78 -0.11
C LYS A 223 5.28 12.21 -0.35
N GLY A 224 5.23 10.95 -0.74
CA GLY A 224 4.02 10.19 -0.99
C GLY A 224 3.65 9.27 0.16
N VAL A 225 2.97 8.16 -0.17
CA VAL A 225 2.49 7.18 0.82
C VAL A 225 3.60 6.24 1.29
N GLY A 226 4.39 5.71 0.35
CA GLY A 226 5.44 4.72 0.61
C GLY A 226 6.87 5.21 0.35
N GLY A 227 7.04 6.46 -0.09
CA GLY A 227 8.32 7.13 -0.24
C GLY A 227 8.15 8.42 -1.06
N TYR A 228 9.25 9.02 -1.48
CA TYR A 228 9.23 10.23 -2.29
C TYR A 228 9.09 9.95 -3.79
N HIS A 229 8.40 10.83 -4.50
CA HIS A 229 8.47 10.95 -5.95
C HIS A 229 9.32 12.14 -6.35
N ILE A 230 9.90 12.10 -7.54
CA ILE A 230 10.43 13.26 -8.25
C ILE A 230 9.42 13.62 -9.34
N ALA A 231 8.99 14.89 -9.32
CA ALA A 231 7.99 15.44 -10.21
C ALA A 231 8.53 16.63 -11.02
N CYS A 232 8.19 16.66 -12.31
CA CYS A 232 8.45 17.79 -13.21
C CYS A 232 7.52 17.70 -14.42
N LEU A 233 7.53 18.72 -15.28
CA LEU A 233 6.81 18.69 -16.54
C LEU A 233 7.30 17.55 -17.44
N ALA A 234 6.36 16.91 -18.13
CA ALA A 234 6.63 15.85 -19.09
C ALA A 234 6.51 16.31 -20.55
N SER A 235 6.01 17.52 -20.78
CA SER A 235 5.74 18.11 -22.10
C SER A 235 6.90 18.95 -22.65
N ARG A 236 7.95 19.16 -21.85
CA ARG A 236 9.10 20.02 -22.20
C ARG A 236 10.39 19.23 -22.22
N ASP A 237 10.99 19.11 -23.41
CA ASP A 237 12.22 18.34 -23.64
C ASP A 237 13.38 18.79 -22.76
N ASP A 238 13.56 20.11 -22.60
CA ASP A 238 14.66 20.68 -21.81
C ASP A 238 14.61 20.25 -20.34
N ILE A 239 13.41 20.21 -19.76
CA ILE A 239 13.19 19.78 -18.36
C ILE A 239 13.39 18.27 -18.22
N VAL A 240 12.86 17.47 -19.16
CA VAL A 240 12.99 16.01 -19.11
C VAL A 240 14.45 15.58 -19.27
N LEU A 241 15.18 16.22 -20.19
CA LEU A 241 16.62 16.00 -20.38
C LEU A 241 17.43 16.41 -19.15
N GLU A 242 17.09 17.53 -18.51
CA GLU A 242 17.73 17.96 -17.26
C GLU A 242 17.49 16.96 -16.13
N LEU A 243 16.27 16.44 -15.98
CA LEU A 243 15.97 15.37 -15.02
C LEU A 243 16.82 14.12 -15.30
N ARG A 244 16.94 13.69 -16.57
CA ARG A 244 17.78 12.53 -16.94
C ARG A 244 19.23 12.75 -16.57
N ARG A 245 19.76 13.95 -16.85
CA ARG A 245 21.13 14.35 -16.53
C ARG A 245 21.37 14.27 -15.03
N ARG A 246 20.51 14.90 -14.22
CA ARG A 246 20.64 14.92 -12.76
C ARG A 246 20.47 13.53 -12.12
N LYS A 247 19.53 12.72 -12.62
CA LYS A 247 19.25 11.36 -12.11
C LYS A 247 20.21 10.29 -12.66
N LYS A 248 21.09 10.65 -13.60
CA LYS A 248 21.99 9.72 -14.32
C LYS A 248 21.24 8.53 -14.93
N ARG A 249 20.08 8.80 -15.54
CA ARG A 249 19.16 7.79 -16.08
C ARG A 249 18.91 8.06 -17.57
N PRO A 250 19.79 7.62 -18.48
CA PRO A 250 19.73 8.02 -19.89
C PRO A 250 18.52 7.46 -20.63
N TYR A 251 18.16 6.19 -20.43
CA TYR A 251 17.15 5.52 -21.28
C TYR A 251 15.92 5.01 -20.52
N LYS A 252 16.07 4.56 -19.27
CA LYS A 252 14.96 3.93 -18.53
C LYS A 252 13.76 4.89 -18.45
N PRO A 253 12.55 4.48 -18.89
CA PRO A 253 11.41 5.38 -19.07
C PRO A 253 10.91 5.95 -17.74
N PHE A 254 10.38 7.17 -17.75
CA PHE A 254 9.74 7.77 -16.58
C PHE A 254 8.25 7.44 -16.54
N ALA A 255 7.73 7.19 -15.34
CA ALA A 255 6.30 7.06 -15.13
C ALA A 255 5.64 8.45 -15.12
N LEU A 256 4.45 8.53 -15.68
CA LEU A 256 3.60 9.71 -15.70
C LEU A 256 2.45 9.50 -14.74
N MET A 257 2.17 10.51 -13.92
CA MET A 257 0.91 10.61 -13.21
C MET A 257 -0.01 11.53 -14.00
N VAL A 258 -1.20 11.04 -14.34
CA VAL A 258 -2.20 11.75 -15.13
C VAL A 258 -3.44 12.04 -14.28
N LYS A 259 -4.09 13.18 -14.50
CA LYS A 259 -5.17 13.71 -13.66
C LYS A 259 -6.38 12.78 -13.59
N ASP A 260 -6.78 12.23 -14.72
CA ASP A 260 -8.00 11.46 -14.92
C ASP A 260 -7.86 10.51 -16.13
N LEU A 261 -8.88 9.66 -16.34
CA LEU A 261 -8.92 8.74 -17.47
C LEU A 261 -8.93 9.47 -18.81
N GLU A 262 -9.60 10.61 -18.92
CA GLU A 262 -9.63 11.42 -20.14
C GLU A 262 -8.23 11.85 -20.55
N THR A 263 -7.43 12.34 -19.59
CA THR A 263 -6.03 12.67 -19.82
C THR A 263 -5.20 11.46 -20.21
N ALA A 264 -5.44 10.30 -19.57
CA ALA A 264 -4.76 9.04 -19.93
C ALA A 264 -5.06 8.63 -21.38
N GLU A 265 -6.32 8.72 -21.82
CA GLU A 265 -6.78 8.40 -23.18
C GLU A 265 -6.22 9.35 -24.24
N ARG A 266 -5.96 10.62 -23.86
CA ARG A 266 -5.32 11.59 -24.75
C ARG A 266 -3.88 11.20 -25.09
N ILE A 267 -3.16 10.59 -24.16
CA ILE A 267 -1.72 10.29 -24.32
C ILE A 267 -1.42 8.81 -24.61
N THR A 268 -2.36 7.90 -24.35
CA THR A 268 -2.21 6.46 -24.55
C THR A 268 -3.47 5.80 -25.12
N TYR A 269 -3.32 4.58 -25.63
CA TYR A 269 -4.45 3.72 -25.99
C TYR A 269 -4.90 2.90 -24.78
N LEU A 270 -6.16 3.06 -24.35
CA LEU A 270 -6.73 2.32 -23.23
C LEU A 270 -7.66 1.20 -23.69
N THR A 271 -7.43 -0.01 -23.17
CA THR A 271 -8.40 -1.10 -23.15
C THR A 271 -9.33 -0.95 -21.95
N ASP A 272 -10.47 -1.67 -21.94
CA ASP A 272 -11.39 -1.65 -20.80
C ASP A 272 -10.74 -2.19 -19.52
N GLU A 273 -9.87 -3.19 -19.65
CA GLU A 273 -9.13 -3.72 -18.51
C GLU A 273 -8.11 -2.71 -17.97
N ALA A 274 -7.43 -1.96 -18.85
CA ALA A 274 -6.56 -0.86 -18.43
C ALA A 274 -7.35 0.24 -17.70
N ARG A 275 -8.56 0.60 -18.17
CA ARG A 275 -9.42 1.57 -17.48
C ARG A 275 -9.75 1.11 -16.07
N LYS A 276 -10.19 -0.15 -15.89
CA LYS A 276 -10.50 -0.73 -14.58
C LYS A 276 -9.30 -0.72 -13.64
N LEU A 277 -8.12 -1.13 -14.13
CA LEU A 277 -6.89 -1.14 -13.34
C LEU A 277 -6.45 0.28 -12.96
N LEU A 278 -6.55 1.27 -13.86
CA LEU A 278 -6.21 2.66 -13.55
C LEU A 278 -7.11 3.25 -12.48
N VAL A 279 -8.40 2.90 -12.45
CA VAL A 279 -9.35 3.40 -11.42
C VAL A 279 -9.41 2.57 -10.15
N SER A 280 -8.77 1.40 -10.15
CA SER A 280 -8.71 0.51 -9.00
C SER A 280 -8.17 1.22 -7.74
N PRO A 281 -8.53 0.75 -6.52
CA PRO A 281 -7.93 1.26 -5.29
C PRO A 281 -6.40 1.17 -5.28
N GLU A 282 -5.83 0.22 -6.01
CA GLU A 282 -4.39 -0.02 -6.09
C GLU A 282 -3.65 1.03 -6.93
N ARG A 283 -4.31 1.66 -7.92
CA ARG A 283 -3.73 2.71 -8.80
C ARG A 283 -2.31 2.38 -9.31
N PRO A 284 -2.05 1.22 -9.94
CA PRO A 284 -0.73 0.86 -10.44
C PRO A 284 -0.28 1.76 -11.60
N ILE A 285 1.01 1.75 -11.90
CA ILE A 285 1.56 2.22 -13.17
C ILE A 285 1.28 1.15 -14.22
N LEU A 286 0.57 1.51 -15.29
CA LEU A 286 0.33 0.65 -16.44
C LEU A 286 1.25 1.05 -17.59
N ILE A 287 1.92 0.06 -18.19
CA ILE A 287 2.67 0.24 -19.44
C ILE A 287 1.70 0.10 -20.60
N LEU A 288 1.44 1.20 -21.30
CA LEU A 288 0.39 1.33 -22.30
C LEU A 288 0.94 1.87 -23.62
N PRO A 289 0.40 1.46 -24.79
CA PRO A 289 0.80 2.00 -26.08
C PRO A 289 0.59 3.53 -26.13
N LYS A 290 1.63 4.23 -26.56
CA LYS A 290 1.65 5.70 -26.67
C LYS A 290 0.81 6.13 -27.89
N ARG A 291 0.09 7.25 -27.77
CA ARG A 291 -0.50 7.94 -28.93
C ARG A 291 0.52 8.86 -29.60
N GLU A 292 0.44 8.94 -30.92
CA GLU A 292 1.14 9.97 -31.68
C GLU A 292 0.63 11.36 -31.25
N ASN A 293 1.51 12.37 -31.25
CA ASN A 293 1.17 13.75 -30.87
C ASN A 293 0.54 13.89 -29.47
N SER A 294 0.90 13.00 -28.53
CA SER A 294 0.41 13.03 -27.14
C SER A 294 0.74 14.32 -26.35
N GLY A 295 1.63 15.17 -26.88
CA GLY A 295 2.19 16.32 -26.16
C GLY A 295 3.24 15.92 -25.11
N VAL A 296 3.42 14.63 -24.86
CA VAL A 296 4.47 14.10 -23.98
C VAL A 296 5.79 14.08 -24.74
N SER A 297 6.84 14.61 -24.13
CA SER A 297 8.21 14.58 -24.65
C SER A 297 8.65 13.15 -24.97
N GLU A 298 9.27 12.96 -26.15
CA GLU A 298 9.88 11.68 -26.55
C GLU A 298 10.93 11.22 -25.54
N TYR A 299 11.56 12.16 -24.83
CA TYR A 299 12.55 11.85 -23.82
C TYR A 299 11.96 11.28 -22.54
N VAL A 300 10.64 11.23 -22.36
CA VAL A 300 10.02 10.49 -21.25
C VAL A 300 10.29 8.98 -21.38
N ALA A 301 10.21 8.46 -22.61
CA ALA A 301 10.44 7.04 -22.91
C ALA A 301 11.20 6.89 -24.25
N PRO A 302 12.51 7.24 -24.30
CA PRO A 302 13.28 7.28 -25.54
C PRO A 302 13.28 5.92 -26.25
N GLY A 303 12.87 5.91 -27.52
CA GLY A 303 12.86 4.71 -28.35
C GLY A 303 11.80 3.66 -28.00
N LEU A 304 10.85 3.98 -27.11
CA LEU A 304 9.76 3.09 -26.73
C LEU A 304 8.42 3.57 -27.30
N SER A 305 7.62 2.62 -27.80
CA SER A 305 6.25 2.87 -28.27
C SER A 305 5.21 2.88 -27.15
N THR A 306 5.66 2.86 -25.88
CA THR A 306 4.79 2.76 -24.70
C THR A 306 5.13 3.80 -23.65
N LEU A 307 4.14 4.23 -22.88
CA LEU A 307 4.29 5.08 -21.70
C LEU A 307 3.87 4.33 -20.44
N GLY A 308 4.52 4.61 -19.32
CA GLY A 308 4.05 4.20 -18.00
C GLY A 308 3.11 5.26 -17.44
N VAL A 309 1.85 4.92 -17.19
CA VAL A 309 0.81 5.86 -16.74
C VAL A 309 0.14 5.37 -15.45
N MET A 310 -0.06 6.25 -14.48
CA MET A 310 -0.86 6.01 -13.28
C MET A 310 -1.78 7.20 -12.97
N LEU A 311 -2.85 6.96 -12.21
CA LEU A 311 -3.73 8.00 -11.67
C LEU A 311 -3.28 8.44 -10.27
N PRO A 312 -3.60 9.67 -9.83
CA PRO A 312 -3.27 10.14 -8.50
C PRO A 312 -3.96 9.31 -7.43
N TYR A 313 -3.27 9.10 -6.32
CA TYR A 313 -3.75 8.27 -5.21
C TYR A 313 -3.72 8.97 -3.85
N THR A 314 -3.24 10.23 -3.79
CA THR A 314 -3.33 11.10 -2.61
C THR A 314 -4.10 12.39 -2.91
N GLY A 315 -4.65 13.02 -1.87
CA GLY A 315 -5.28 14.33 -2.01
C GLY A 315 -4.31 15.41 -2.50
N PHE A 316 -3.05 15.36 -2.06
CA PHE A 316 -1.98 16.23 -2.57
C PHE A 316 -1.83 16.14 -4.09
N GLN A 317 -1.69 14.91 -4.61
CA GLN A 317 -1.48 14.67 -6.04
C GLN A 317 -2.68 15.13 -6.88
N ILE A 318 -3.90 14.90 -6.39
CA ILE A 318 -5.13 15.35 -7.05
C ILE A 318 -5.15 16.88 -7.15
N LEU A 319 -4.96 17.58 -6.03
CA LEU A 319 -4.99 19.03 -5.99
C LEU A 319 -3.84 19.65 -6.80
N LEU A 320 -2.66 19.01 -6.83
CA LEU A 320 -1.54 19.43 -7.66
C LEU A 320 -1.89 19.33 -9.15
N LEU A 321 -2.41 18.18 -9.61
CA LEU A 321 -2.76 17.97 -11.02
C LEU A 321 -3.95 18.83 -11.46
N ASP A 322 -4.84 19.25 -10.54
CA ASP A 322 -5.86 20.26 -10.82
C ASP A 322 -5.27 21.63 -11.21
N ARG A 323 -3.99 21.89 -10.91
CA ARG A 323 -3.25 23.10 -11.30
C ARG A 323 -2.33 22.94 -12.50
N ILE A 324 -2.19 21.73 -13.06
CA ILE A 324 -1.32 21.47 -14.21
C ILE A 324 -2.17 21.49 -15.49
N PRO A 325 -1.94 22.44 -16.42
CA PRO A 325 -2.74 22.57 -17.64
C PRO A 325 -2.75 21.31 -18.50
N ASP A 326 -1.59 20.66 -18.65
CA ASP A 326 -1.45 19.41 -19.42
C ASP A 326 -2.15 18.22 -18.74
N GLY A 327 -2.52 18.34 -17.46
CA GLY A 327 -3.13 17.28 -16.68
C GLY A 327 -2.20 16.11 -16.36
N TYR A 328 -0.90 16.21 -16.64
CA TYR A 328 0.06 15.15 -16.34
C TYR A 328 1.43 15.68 -15.95
N LEU A 329 2.15 14.90 -15.14
CA LEU A 329 3.52 15.16 -14.71
C LEU A 329 4.34 13.87 -14.76
N ILE A 330 5.66 13.98 -14.92
CA ILE A 330 6.55 12.90 -14.51
C ILE A 330 6.37 12.69 -13.00
N MET A 331 6.29 11.44 -12.56
CA MET A 331 6.21 11.07 -11.15
C MET A 331 7.00 9.78 -10.94
N THR A 332 8.33 9.89 -10.94
CA THR A 332 9.25 8.73 -10.79
C THR A 332 9.69 8.58 -9.33
N SER A 333 10.13 7.39 -8.93
CA SER A 333 10.71 7.14 -7.60
C SER A 333 11.82 8.15 -7.23
N GLY A 334 11.79 8.63 -5.98
CA GLY A 334 12.70 9.60 -5.38
C GLY A 334 13.98 8.96 -4.85
N ASN A 335 14.79 8.45 -5.77
CA ASN A 335 16.09 7.84 -5.53
C ASN A 335 17.11 8.23 -6.59
N ILE A 336 18.40 8.13 -6.25
CA ILE A 336 19.46 7.99 -7.26
C ILE A 336 19.28 6.62 -7.94
N HIS A 337 19.67 6.49 -9.21
CA HIS A 337 19.63 5.21 -9.92
C HIS A 337 20.32 4.09 -9.10
N GLY A 338 19.63 2.96 -8.90
CA GLY A 338 20.10 1.79 -8.13
C GLY A 338 19.74 1.81 -6.64
N ARG A 339 19.58 3.00 -6.03
CA ARG A 339 19.34 3.14 -4.59
C ARG A 339 17.88 2.91 -4.18
N PRO A 340 17.62 2.59 -2.89
CA PRO A 340 16.27 2.60 -2.35
C PRO A 340 15.59 3.97 -2.48
N MET A 341 14.26 3.97 -2.60
CA MET A 341 13.47 5.20 -2.52
C MET A 341 13.57 5.82 -1.12
N CYS A 342 13.91 7.10 -1.04
CA CYS A 342 13.93 7.82 0.22
C CYS A 342 12.54 7.81 0.88
N THR A 343 12.52 7.73 2.22
CA THR A 343 11.30 7.72 3.06
C THR A 343 11.22 8.89 4.04
N ASP A 344 12.31 9.61 4.26
CA ASP A 344 12.39 10.77 5.14
C ASP A 344 13.17 11.93 4.51
N LEU A 345 13.02 13.11 5.11
CA LEU A 345 13.64 14.35 4.63
C LEU A 345 15.17 14.28 4.70
N GLY A 346 15.74 13.60 5.69
CA GLY A 346 17.19 13.47 5.83
C GLY A 346 17.80 12.76 4.63
N CYS A 347 17.19 11.64 4.21
CA CYS A 347 17.57 10.94 2.98
C CYS A 347 17.50 11.85 1.76
N VAL A 348 16.40 12.60 1.58
CA VAL A 348 16.23 13.50 0.42
C VAL A 348 17.27 14.61 0.39
N LEU A 349 17.55 15.25 1.53
CA LEU A 349 18.52 16.33 1.62
C LEU A 349 19.98 15.86 1.49
N ASN A 350 20.23 14.57 1.73
CA ASN A 350 21.55 13.97 1.55
C ASN A 350 21.74 13.42 0.14
N GLU A 351 20.80 12.62 -0.36
CA GLU A 351 20.94 11.86 -1.61
C GLU A 351 20.39 12.59 -2.83
N LEU A 352 19.30 13.35 -2.69
CA LEU A 352 18.67 14.05 -3.81
C LEU A 352 19.08 15.51 -3.91
N ARG A 353 20.06 15.94 -3.10
CA ARG A 353 20.64 17.29 -3.17
C ARG A 353 21.24 17.53 -4.54
N GLY A 354 20.83 18.63 -5.17
CA GLY A 354 21.24 18.97 -6.54
C GLY A 354 20.50 18.19 -7.63
N LEU A 355 19.69 17.19 -7.28
CA LEU A 355 18.75 16.56 -8.21
C LEU A 355 17.45 17.36 -8.26
N VAL A 356 16.89 17.66 -7.10
CA VAL A 356 15.64 18.42 -6.96
C VAL A 356 15.91 19.86 -6.51
N ASP A 357 15.04 20.77 -6.92
CA ASP A 357 15.08 22.19 -6.57
C ASP A 357 14.29 22.47 -5.29
N TYR A 358 13.18 21.74 -5.09
CA TYR A 358 12.30 21.85 -3.92
C TYR A 358 11.90 20.47 -3.40
N VAL A 359 11.54 20.41 -2.12
CA VAL A 359 11.02 19.23 -1.45
C VAL A 359 9.69 19.57 -0.77
N VAL A 360 8.63 18.85 -1.12
CA VAL A 360 7.36 18.83 -0.39
C VAL A 360 7.43 17.71 0.63
N GLU A 361 7.56 18.09 1.90
CA GLU A 361 7.63 17.16 3.03
C GLU A 361 6.32 17.14 3.81
N HIS A 362 5.95 15.98 4.33
CA HIS A 362 4.94 15.91 5.39
C HIS A 362 5.48 15.18 6.62
N ASP A 363 5.04 15.60 7.80
CA ASP A 363 5.57 15.09 9.06
C ASP A 363 5.11 13.67 9.44
N ARG A 364 4.23 13.00 8.67
CA ARG A 364 3.89 11.58 8.92
C ARG A 364 5.05 10.66 8.52
N ASP A 365 5.41 9.75 9.42
CA ASP A 365 6.45 8.75 9.17
C ASP A 365 5.95 7.68 8.19
N ILE A 366 6.85 7.26 7.30
CA ILE A 366 6.68 6.11 6.41
C ILE A 366 7.43 4.95 7.08
N ILE A 367 6.71 3.96 7.57
CA ILE A 367 7.28 2.83 8.33
C ILE A 367 7.86 1.78 7.38
N HIS A 368 7.09 1.45 6.35
CA HIS A 368 7.46 0.54 5.29
C HIS A 368 7.62 1.33 4.00
N ARG A 369 8.81 1.23 3.38
CA ARG A 369 9.03 1.77 2.03
C ARG A 369 8.21 0.95 1.06
N VAL A 370 7.41 1.59 0.20
CA VAL A 370 6.59 0.88 -0.79
C VAL A 370 6.58 1.62 -2.11
N ASP A 371 7.32 1.09 -3.09
CA ASP A 371 7.34 1.58 -4.47
C ASP A 371 5.99 1.42 -5.16
N ASP A 372 5.71 2.24 -6.18
CA ASP A 372 4.55 2.03 -7.05
C ASP A 372 4.66 0.71 -7.81
N SER A 373 3.56 -0.05 -7.84
CA SER A 373 3.45 -1.27 -8.64
C SER A 373 3.44 -0.93 -10.13
N VAL A 374 4.04 -1.80 -10.95
CA VAL A 374 4.11 -1.64 -12.40
C VAL A 374 3.57 -2.89 -13.07
N ILE A 375 2.60 -2.70 -13.95
CA ILE A 375 1.91 -3.76 -14.70
C ILE A 375 2.07 -3.49 -16.19
N ARG A 376 2.34 -4.55 -16.95
CA ARG A 376 2.31 -4.55 -18.42
C ARG A 376 1.27 -5.55 -18.88
N PHE A 377 0.65 -5.31 -20.03
CA PHE A 377 -0.16 -6.31 -20.71
C PHE A 377 0.71 -7.24 -21.56
N THR A 378 0.57 -8.55 -21.38
CA THR A 378 1.16 -9.59 -22.24
C THR A 378 0.01 -10.49 -22.69
N ASP A 379 -0.20 -10.61 -24.01
CA ASP A 379 -1.38 -11.29 -24.58
C ASP A 379 -2.72 -10.83 -23.95
N ASN A 380 -2.90 -9.52 -23.85
CA ASN A 380 -4.05 -8.87 -23.20
C ASN A 380 -4.27 -9.21 -21.72
N GLN A 381 -3.37 -9.96 -21.07
CA GLN A 381 -3.42 -10.24 -19.63
C GLN A 381 -2.48 -9.31 -18.85
N PRO A 382 -2.91 -8.78 -17.69
CA PRO A 382 -2.06 -7.97 -16.84
C PRO A 382 -0.99 -8.84 -16.16
N VAL A 383 0.27 -8.44 -16.32
CA VAL A 383 1.45 -9.10 -15.73
C VAL A 383 2.24 -8.09 -14.92
N PHE A 384 2.62 -8.46 -13.68
CA PHE A 384 3.47 -7.62 -12.85
C PHE A 384 4.91 -7.58 -13.40
N LEU A 385 5.39 -6.37 -13.66
CA LEU A 385 6.83 -6.10 -13.72
C LEU A 385 7.38 -5.76 -12.34
N ARG A 386 6.51 -5.23 -11.48
CA ARG A 386 6.81 -4.87 -10.09
C ARG A 386 5.55 -4.98 -9.26
N ARG A 387 5.57 -5.85 -8.24
CA ARG A 387 4.48 -6.00 -7.27
C ARG A 387 4.86 -5.32 -5.95
N SER A 388 4.18 -4.22 -5.62
CA SER A 388 4.49 -3.39 -4.45
C SER A 388 3.23 -2.66 -3.97
N ARG A 389 3.14 -1.33 -4.00
CA ARG A 389 1.99 -0.54 -3.47
C ARG A 389 0.67 -1.01 -4.07
N GLY A 390 -0.36 -1.11 -3.23
CA GLY A 390 -1.68 -1.63 -3.63
C GLY A 390 -1.81 -3.16 -3.50
N TYR A 391 -0.72 -3.90 -3.60
CA TYR A 391 -0.75 -5.37 -3.63
C TYR A 391 0.01 -6.00 -2.47
N ALA A 392 1.22 -5.54 -2.19
CA ALA A 392 1.96 -5.95 -1.00
C ALA A 392 1.31 -5.34 0.27
N PRO A 393 1.23 -6.06 1.39
CA PRO A 393 1.78 -7.39 1.66
C PRO A 393 0.70 -8.48 1.61
N ARG A 394 -0.14 -8.53 0.56
CA ARG A 394 -1.07 -9.65 0.41
C ARG A 394 -0.29 -10.92 0.11
N TRP A 395 -0.65 -12.04 0.72
CA TRP A 395 -0.07 -13.34 0.36
C TRP A 395 -0.68 -13.92 -0.90
N ILE A 396 0.01 -14.91 -1.45
CA ILE A 396 -0.39 -15.80 -2.52
C ILE A 396 -0.75 -17.13 -1.87
N ARG A 397 -1.93 -17.66 -2.19
CA ARG A 397 -2.38 -18.97 -1.71
C ARG A 397 -1.98 -20.04 -2.71
N VAL A 398 -1.44 -21.14 -2.22
CA VAL A 398 -1.08 -22.33 -3.00
C VAL A 398 -1.99 -23.51 -2.69
N SER A 399 -1.99 -24.52 -3.56
CA SER A 399 -2.78 -25.74 -3.46
C SER A 399 -2.23 -26.78 -2.47
N PHE A 400 -1.01 -26.57 -1.95
CA PHE A 400 -0.32 -27.51 -1.06
C PHE A 400 0.15 -26.84 0.25
N HIS A 401 0.51 -27.66 1.24
CA HIS A 401 1.10 -27.15 2.49
C HIS A 401 2.59 -26.82 2.27
N VAL A 402 2.92 -25.53 2.31
CA VAL A 402 4.30 -25.03 2.19
C VAL A 402 5.04 -25.18 3.51
N GLY A 403 4.40 -24.88 4.65
CA GLY A 403 5.07 -24.80 5.95
C GLY A 403 5.80 -23.47 6.19
N GLU A 404 6.62 -23.39 7.23
CA GLU A 404 7.25 -22.14 7.69
C GLU A 404 8.68 -21.97 7.16
N PHE A 405 8.84 -21.16 6.10
CA PHE A 405 10.14 -20.91 5.45
C PHE A 405 10.35 -19.44 5.12
N VAL A 406 11.61 -19.06 4.87
CA VAL A 406 11.99 -17.74 4.36
C VAL A 406 12.75 -17.91 3.05
N ALA A 407 12.46 -17.07 2.05
CA ALA A 407 13.21 -16.98 0.81
C ALA A 407 13.75 -15.56 0.63
N VAL A 408 15.07 -15.43 0.41
CA VAL A 408 15.71 -14.11 0.27
C VAL A 408 15.76 -13.61 -1.19
N GLY A 409 15.41 -14.46 -2.15
CA GLY A 409 15.41 -14.13 -3.56
C GLY A 409 16.80 -14.18 -4.23
N ALA A 410 16.91 -13.49 -5.37
CA ALA A 410 18.10 -13.41 -6.20
C ALA A 410 18.91 -12.13 -5.87
N GLU A 411 19.40 -11.41 -6.88
CA GLU A 411 20.21 -10.20 -6.75
C GLU A 411 19.50 -8.95 -7.26
N LEU A 412 18.91 -9.04 -8.45
CA LEU A 412 18.26 -7.92 -9.13
C LEU A 412 16.75 -7.96 -8.91
N GLN A 413 16.14 -6.79 -8.79
CA GLN A 413 14.69 -6.59 -8.70
C GLN A 413 14.03 -7.46 -7.63
N VAL A 414 14.69 -7.60 -6.48
CA VAL A 414 14.36 -8.57 -5.44
C VAL A 414 13.04 -8.26 -4.77
N ALA A 415 12.29 -9.33 -4.49
CA ALA A 415 11.33 -9.42 -3.42
C ALA A 415 11.65 -10.68 -2.62
N GLY A 416 11.79 -10.54 -1.30
CA GLY A 416 11.87 -11.69 -0.41
C GLY A 416 10.49 -12.29 -0.18
N ALA A 417 10.42 -13.41 0.52
CA ALA A 417 9.15 -13.96 0.97
C ALA A 417 9.30 -14.72 2.29
N VAL A 418 8.22 -14.75 3.06
CA VAL A 418 8.01 -15.73 4.12
C VAL A 418 6.86 -16.63 3.74
N SER A 419 6.78 -17.83 4.29
CA SER A 419 5.66 -18.76 4.07
C SER A 419 5.19 -19.37 5.36
N PHE A 420 3.93 -19.81 5.36
CA PHE A 420 3.31 -20.58 6.42
C PHE A 420 2.06 -21.26 5.86
N GLU A 421 1.66 -22.40 6.44
CA GLU A 421 0.47 -23.14 5.97
C GLU A 421 0.54 -23.37 4.46
N ASN A 422 -0.47 -22.91 3.71
CA ASN A 422 -0.54 -22.92 2.25
C ASN A 422 -0.42 -21.50 1.65
N LYS A 423 0.34 -20.62 2.30
CA LYS A 423 0.46 -19.20 1.95
C LYS A 423 1.93 -18.82 1.78
N ILE A 424 2.20 -18.06 0.73
CA ILE A 424 3.48 -17.41 0.47
C ILE A 424 3.24 -15.91 0.55
N LEU A 425 3.99 -15.22 1.40
CA LEU A 425 3.89 -13.79 1.63
C LEU A 425 5.15 -13.10 1.10
N PRO A 426 5.11 -12.55 -0.13
CA PRO A 426 6.19 -11.74 -0.65
C PRO A 426 6.28 -10.38 0.06
N THR A 427 7.49 -9.86 0.20
CA THR A 427 7.72 -8.45 0.49
C THR A 427 7.19 -7.57 -0.65
N GLN A 428 7.16 -6.27 -0.40
CA GLN A 428 7.15 -5.31 -1.48
C GLN A 428 8.42 -5.42 -2.34
N PHE A 429 8.46 -4.67 -3.44
CA PHE A 429 9.67 -4.53 -4.25
C PHE A 429 10.80 -3.93 -3.41
N ILE A 430 11.90 -4.67 -3.27
CA ILE A 430 13.07 -4.24 -2.53
C ILE A 430 14.05 -3.50 -3.45
N GLY A 431 14.27 -4.00 -4.66
CA GLY A 431 15.25 -3.43 -5.59
C GLY A 431 16.45 -4.32 -5.82
N ASP A 432 17.53 -3.71 -6.30
CA ASP A 432 18.76 -4.42 -6.65
C ASP A 432 19.67 -4.45 -5.41
N LEU A 433 20.17 -5.63 -5.03
CA LEU A 433 20.94 -5.83 -3.79
C LEU A 433 22.42 -5.43 -3.90
N ASP A 434 22.82 -4.84 -5.03
CA ASP A 434 24.13 -4.21 -5.19
C ASP A 434 24.26 -2.89 -4.40
N ASP A 435 23.13 -2.35 -3.92
CA ASP A 435 23.08 -1.25 -2.96
C ASP A 435 22.84 -1.77 -1.52
N PRO A 436 23.69 -1.42 -0.54
CA PRO A 436 23.55 -1.85 0.85
C PRO A 436 22.20 -1.47 1.49
N GLY A 437 21.60 -0.35 1.09
CA GLY A 437 20.30 0.07 1.63
C GLY A 437 19.18 -0.90 1.25
N ASN A 438 19.25 -1.53 0.08
CA ASN A 438 18.29 -2.55 -0.32
C ASN A 438 18.48 -3.87 0.46
N ILE A 439 19.71 -4.20 0.87
CA ILE A 439 20.00 -5.36 1.75
C ILE A 439 19.38 -5.14 3.14
N GLU A 440 19.60 -3.96 3.72
CA GLU A 440 19.02 -3.59 5.02
C GLU A 440 17.49 -3.60 4.99
N ASP A 441 16.89 -3.09 3.91
CA ASP A 441 15.44 -3.13 3.71
C ASP A 441 14.91 -4.57 3.58
N LEU A 442 15.59 -5.44 2.83
CA LEU A 442 15.19 -6.86 2.73
C LEU A 442 15.18 -7.53 4.11
N GLU A 443 16.26 -7.35 4.88
CA GLU A 443 16.39 -7.92 6.22
C GLU A 443 15.30 -7.39 7.16
N LYS A 444 15.08 -6.07 7.16
CA LYS A 444 14.05 -5.39 7.95
C LYS A 444 12.66 -5.94 7.66
N GLU A 445 12.28 -6.06 6.38
CA GLU A 445 10.93 -6.47 5.99
C GLU A 445 10.68 -7.96 6.26
N LEU A 446 11.65 -8.83 5.95
CA LEU A 446 11.56 -10.25 6.30
C LEU A 446 11.42 -10.44 7.81
N MET A 447 12.24 -9.75 8.61
CA MET A 447 12.14 -9.80 10.06
C MET A 447 10.80 -9.28 10.57
N TRP A 448 10.26 -8.22 9.96
CA TRP A 448 8.95 -7.69 10.33
C TRP A 448 7.84 -8.70 10.05
N PHE A 449 7.85 -9.38 8.90
CA PHE A 449 6.87 -10.44 8.63
C PHE A 449 7.03 -11.64 9.56
N ILE A 450 8.26 -12.10 9.81
CA ILE A 450 8.53 -13.22 10.73
C ILE A 450 7.94 -12.92 12.11
N ASN A 451 8.20 -11.72 12.65
CA ASN A 451 7.67 -11.31 13.95
C ASN A 451 6.15 -11.12 13.94
N THR A 452 5.62 -10.52 12.88
CA THR A 452 4.19 -10.23 12.76
C THR A 452 3.36 -11.50 12.68
N TYR A 453 3.78 -12.47 11.89
CA TYR A 453 3.10 -13.76 11.73
C TYR A 453 3.59 -14.87 12.68
N ASN A 454 4.52 -14.55 13.58
CA ASN A 454 5.10 -15.51 14.53
C ASN A 454 5.61 -16.77 13.82
N ILE A 455 6.39 -16.57 12.75
CA ILE A 455 6.95 -17.65 11.94
C ILE A 455 8.21 -18.17 12.63
N LYS A 456 8.41 -19.48 12.63
CA LYS A 456 9.65 -20.13 13.05
C LYS A 456 10.28 -20.79 11.83
N PRO A 457 11.12 -20.06 11.06
CA PRO A 457 11.67 -20.56 9.82
C PRO A 457 12.36 -21.91 10.02
N ARG A 458 11.89 -22.94 9.31
CA ARG A 458 12.50 -24.28 9.30
C ARG A 458 13.68 -24.37 8.35
N ALA A 459 13.74 -23.46 7.37
CA ALA A 459 14.87 -23.27 6.49
C ALA A 459 14.84 -21.90 5.82
N VAL A 460 15.98 -21.51 5.25
CA VAL A 460 16.14 -20.29 4.44
C VAL A 460 16.54 -20.68 3.02
N ALA A 461 15.71 -20.32 2.05
CA ALA A 461 15.98 -20.53 0.63
C ALA A 461 16.75 -19.33 0.03
N VAL A 462 17.78 -19.63 -0.75
CA VAL A 462 18.62 -18.65 -1.46
C VAL A 462 18.93 -19.13 -2.87
N ASP A 463 19.19 -18.20 -3.79
CA ASP A 463 19.68 -18.56 -5.12
C ASP A 463 21.02 -19.30 -5.05
N LYS A 464 21.21 -20.29 -5.94
CA LYS A 464 22.46 -21.04 -6.09
C LYS A 464 23.68 -20.16 -6.42
N HIS A 465 23.50 -18.97 -6.96
CA HIS A 465 24.63 -18.11 -7.31
C HIS A 465 25.48 -17.75 -6.06
N PRO A 466 26.79 -18.09 -6.02
CA PRO A 466 27.59 -18.00 -4.79
C PRO A 466 27.94 -16.55 -4.38
N TYR A 467 27.84 -15.60 -5.30
CA TYR A 467 28.24 -14.20 -5.08
C TYR A 467 27.07 -13.21 -4.92
N TYR A 468 25.83 -13.68 -4.79
CA TYR A 468 24.71 -12.77 -4.55
C TYR A 468 24.71 -12.24 -3.11
N HIS A 469 24.40 -10.96 -2.96
CA HIS A 469 24.35 -10.28 -1.67
C HIS A 469 23.18 -10.79 -0.81
N SER A 470 22.13 -11.34 -1.44
CA SER A 470 21.04 -12.02 -0.71
C SER A 470 21.52 -13.15 0.21
N ARG A 471 22.67 -13.78 -0.09
CA ARG A 471 23.29 -14.79 0.77
C ARG A 471 23.71 -14.25 2.13
N GLU A 472 24.07 -12.97 2.24
CA GLU A 472 24.39 -12.36 3.54
C GLU A 472 23.15 -12.36 4.44
N VAL A 473 22.01 -11.92 3.89
CA VAL A 473 20.72 -11.95 4.60
C VAL A 473 20.34 -13.39 4.96
N ALA A 474 20.54 -14.33 4.03
CA ALA A 474 20.24 -15.74 4.29
C ALA A 474 21.05 -16.32 5.46
N LYS A 475 22.36 -16.01 5.53
CA LYS A 475 23.24 -16.43 6.64
C LYS A 475 22.79 -15.86 7.98
N LYS A 476 22.53 -14.55 8.05
CA LYS A 476 22.04 -13.89 9.27
C LYS A 476 20.75 -14.53 9.79
N LEU A 477 19.80 -14.80 8.88
CA LEU A 477 18.53 -15.45 9.23
C LEU A 477 18.72 -16.92 9.65
N ALA A 478 19.54 -17.67 8.92
CA ALA A 478 19.86 -19.07 9.23
C ALA A 478 20.48 -19.22 10.61
N GLU A 479 21.47 -18.38 10.94
CA GLU A 479 22.11 -18.34 12.26
C GLU A 479 21.11 -17.96 13.35
N ARG A 480 20.32 -16.90 13.13
CA ARG A 480 19.35 -16.40 14.11
C ARG A 480 18.28 -17.43 14.47
N PHE A 481 17.81 -18.20 13.50
CA PHE A 481 16.72 -19.17 13.70
C PHE A 481 17.20 -20.62 13.81
N ASN A 482 18.52 -20.86 13.80
CA ASN A 482 19.12 -22.19 13.74
C ASN A 482 18.49 -23.05 12.62
N ALA A 483 18.41 -22.47 11.43
CA ALA A 483 17.73 -23.02 10.28
C ALA A 483 18.75 -23.34 9.15
N PRO A 484 18.65 -24.50 8.48
CA PRO A 484 19.50 -24.81 7.33
C PRO A 484 19.22 -23.86 6.16
N ILE A 485 20.23 -23.66 5.31
CA ILE A 485 20.11 -22.93 4.04
C ILE A 485 19.90 -23.94 2.91
N TYR A 486 18.92 -23.69 2.04
CA TYR A 486 18.71 -24.44 0.80
C TYR A 486 19.00 -23.57 -0.41
N GLU A 487 19.84 -24.08 -1.31
CA GLU A 487 20.19 -23.38 -2.54
C GLU A 487 19.29 -23.83 -3.69
N VAL A 488 18.54 -22.89 -4.26
CA VAL A 488 17.58 -23.14 -5.34
C VAL A 488 18.13 -22.55 -6.64
N GLN A 489 18.06 -23.30 -7.73
CA GLN A 489 18.53 -22.82 -9.03
C GLN A 489 17.57 -21.74 -9.58
N HIS A 490 18.14 -20.67 -10.14
CA HIS A 490 17.40 -19.48 -10.57
C HIS A 490 16.21 -19.75 -11.53
N HIS A 491 16.46 -20.48 -12.62
CA HIS A 491 15.44 -20.79 -13.64
C HIS A 491 14.40 -21.79 -13.10
N HIS A 492 14.82 -22.73 -12.25
CA HIS A 492 13.94 -23.63 -11.53
C HIS A 492 12.99 -22.83 -10.62
N ALA A 493 13.48 -21.80 -9.93
CA ALA A 493 12.62 -20.91 -9.14
C ALA A 493 11.61 -20.16 -10.03
N HIS A 494 12.02 -19.68 -11.21
CA HIS A 494 11.10 -19.04 -12.15
C HIS A 494 9.98 -19.96 -12.65
N ILE A 495 10.29 -21.21 -12.99
CA ILE A 495 9.28 -22.19 -13.43
C ILE A 495 8.32 -22.51 -12.27
N ASN A 496 8.84 -22.71 -11.05
CA ASN A 496 7.99 -22.96 -9.88
C ASN A 496 7.09 -21.76 -9.55
N ALA A 497 7.55 -20.53 -9.77
CA ALA A 497 6.72 -19.35 -9.56
C ALA A 497 5.48 -19.36 -10.47
N LEU A 498 5.63 -19.77 -11.73
CA LEU A 498 4.50 -19.95 -12.66
C LEU A 498 3.56 -21.08 -12.19
N MET A 499 4.11 -22.22 -11.76
CA MET A 499 3.30 -23.33 -11.23
C MET A 499 2.50 -22.91 -9.99
N VAL A 500 3.10 -22.10 -9.12
CA VAL A 500 2.43 -21.49 -7.95
C VAL A 500 1.29 -20.56 -8.36
N GLU A 501 1.52 -19.70 -9.35
CA GLU A 501 0.51 -18.75 -9.86
C GLU A 501 -0.69 -19.48 -10.47
N GLU A 502 -0.43 -20.53 -11.27
CA GLU A 502 -1.44 -21.39 -11.89
C GLU A 502 -2.06 -22.41 -10.92
N ARG A 503 -1.69 -22.36 -9.62
CA ARG A 503 -2.16 -23.28 -8.56
C ARG A 503 -1.97 -24.76 -8.88
N TYR A 504 -0.90 -25.08 -9.60
CA TYR A 504 -0.54 -26.44 -9.95
C TYR A 504 -0.47 -27.34 -8.71
N GLU A 505 -1.11 -28.50 -8.75
CA GLU A 505 -1.10 -29.46 -7.65
C GLU A 505 0.19 -30.28 -7.70
N LEU A 506 0.90 -30.36 -6.57
CA LEU A 506 2.06 -31.25 -6.46
C LEU A 506 1.56 -32.70 -6.43
N GLY A 507 2.06 -33.54 -7.35
CA GLY A 507 1.81 -34.98 -7.31
C GLY A 507 2.50 -35.65 -6.11
N GLU A 508 2.08 -36.87 -5.77
CA GLU A 508 2.57 -37.63 -4.59
C GLU A 508 4.11 -37.85 -4.59
N GLU A 509 4.79 -37.76 -5.73
CA GLU A 509 6.25 -37.93 -5.85
C GLU A 509 7.08 -36.64 -5.66
N SER A 510 6.46 -35.49 -5.38
CA SER A 510 7.13 -34.17 -5.35
C SER A 510 7.33 -33.55 -3.95
N LEU A 511 7.15 -34.32 -2.87
CA LEU A 511 7.25 -33.85 -1.47
C LEU A 511 8.56 -34.21 -0.78
#